data_AF-A0A7U9S6I0-F1
#
_entry.id   AF-A0A7U9S6I0-F1
#
_cell.length_a   1.000
_cell.length_b   1.000
_cell.length_c   1.000
_cell.angle_alpha   90.00
_cell.angle_beta   90.00
_cell.angle_gamma   90.00
#
_symmetry.space_group_name_H-M   'P 1'
#
loop_
_entity.id
_entity.type
_entity.pdbx_description
1 polymer ?
#
loop_
_entity_poly.entity_id
_entity_poly.type
_entity_poly.pdbx_seq_one_letter_code
_entity_poly.pdbx_strand_id
1 'polypeptide(L)'
;MEIRPLTQAEQKYAYEQSMQIRGQTGSIGVMHGGYKSDREFYSRFYDLNERWKTGEFEEGLQNFLNIVSSDKDGFMRNLDTMREYTSCHPQNAFPAKEGTEYGFRADTEKYAYVMRCNPVKENDNVEIHCYVKEWLDKHISNAEKGIRFINSRYDELFRIEDGEKIVITDIGGEKSEYVCRYIDEYHTEVGNHLYHICQFAEIMERNGSEYAPVEPEPVQTEEKEQGQEEKTEGTLELKTQFGTTENVTLTVNTYVDNNSLYVGMTTAGDGFPEPYCDITVNLLTSVPPYCAFVDTNNMPELEDFLVKNGIAEFTGLMQQSGYCIYPLYLFDAEKMRGLCPDGMAAYEQENGLDKKQGKKEKSR
;
A
#
# COMPACT_ATOMS: atom_id res chain seq x y z
N MET A 1 17.57 17.75 -22.16
CA MET A 1 16.87 17.37 -20.93
C MET A 1 17.75 17.76 -19.77
N GLU A 2 17.23 18.52 -18.82
CA GLU A 2 17.95 18.91 -17.59
C GLU A 2 17.61 17.92 -16.47
N ILE A 3 18.58 17.63 -15.61
CA ILE A 3 18.42 16.74 -14.45
C ILE A 3 18.69 17.57 -13.20
N ARG A 4 17.74 17.58 -12.28
CA ARG A 4 17.80 18.39 -11.05
C ARG A 4 17.46 17.56 -9.82
N PRO A 5 17.80 18.04 -8.60
CA PRO A 5 17.34 17.44 -7.36
C PRO A 5 15.80 17.39 -7.29
N LEU A 6 15.26 16.39 -6.58
CA LEU A 6 13.85 16.40 -6.16
C LEU A 6 13.62 17.46 -5.08
N THR A 7 12.47 18.13 -5.16
CA THR A 7 11.96 18.91 -4.02
C THR A 7 11.40 17.96 -2.95
N GLN A 8 11.22 18.46 -1.73
CA GLN A 8 10.62 17.67 -0.64
C GLN A 8 9.21 17.17 -1.01
N ALA A 9 8.41 17.97 -1.73
CA ALA A 9 7.10 17.57 -2.20
C ALA A 9 7.17 16.45 -3.25
N GLU A 10 8.19 16.46 -4.11
CA GLU A 10 8.38 15.46 -5.17
C GLU A 10 8.91 14.11 -4.68
N GLN A 11 9.68 14.08 -3.58
CA GLN A 11 10.31 12.85 -3.05
C GLN A 11 9.31 11.71 -2.85
N LYS A 12 8.08 12.02 -2.45
CA LYS A 12 7.02 11.02 -2.24
C LYS A 12 6.65 10.28 -3.51
N TYR A 13 6.78 10.91 -4.69
CA TYR A 13 6.47 10.35 -6.00
C TYR A 13 7.66 9.59 -6.61
N ALA A 14 8.76 9.46 -5.86
CA ALA A 14 9.83 8.51 -6.18
C ALA A 14 9.56 7.10 -5.62
N TYR A 15 8.38 6.89 -5.03
CA TYR A 15 7.92 5.62 -4.50
C TYR A 15 6.61 5.19 -5.15
N GLU A 16 6.22 3.96 -4.90
CA GLU A 16 4.94 3.44 -5.32
C GLU A 16 3.77 4.25 -4.75
N GLN A 17 2.80 4.59 -5.61
CA GLN A 17 1.62 5.36 -5.24
C GLN A 17 0.37 4.49 -5.23
N SER A 18 -0.65 4.89 -4.45
CA SER A 18 -1.98 4.29 -4.47
C SER A 18 -2.64 4.39 -5.85
N MET A 19 -3.65 3.56 -6.10
CA MET A 19 -4.43 3.60 -7.34
C MET A 19 -5.06 4.97 -7.62
N GLN A 20 -5.48 5.68 -6.57
CA GLN A 20 -6.07 7.01 -6.70
C GLN A 20 -5.05 8.04 -7.19
N ILE A 21 -3.88 8.08 -6.55
CA ILE A 21 -2.80 9.00 -6.92
C ILE A 21 -2.26 8.66 -8.31
N ARG A 22 -2.13 7.36 -8.65
CA ARG A 22 -1.73 6.93 -10.01
C ARG A 22 -2.65 7.48 -11.08
N GLY A 23 -3.97 7.39 -10.84
CA GLY A 23 -4.98 7.91 -11.75
C GLY A 23 -4.88 9.43 -11.95
N GLN A 24 -4.61 10.18 -10.88
CA GLN A 24 -4.51 11.64 -10.94
C GLN A 24 -3.17 12.16 -11.50
N THR A 25 -2.09 11.42 -11.32
CA THR A 25 -0.75 11.82 -11.75
C THR A 25 -0.37 11.31 -13.14
N GLY A 26 -1.23 10.47 -13.75
CA GLY A 26 -0.95 9.87 -15.04
C GLY A 26 0.27 8.96 -14.99
N SER A 27 0.35 8.12 -13.95
CA SER A 27 1.43 7.14 -13.82
C SER A 27 1.44 6.20 -15.02
N ILE A 28 2.61 6.09 -15.66
CA ILE A 28 2.83 5.32 -16.89
C ILE A 28 3.41 3.96 -16.56
N GLY A 29 4.40 3.95 -15.67
CA GLY A 29 5.10 2.75 -15.26
C GLY A 29 6.29 3.07 -14.36
N VAL A 30 6.94 2.02 -13.88
CA VAL A 30 8.12 2.12 -13.04
C VAL A 30 9.24 1.31 -13.67
N MET A 31 10.42 1.92 -13.79
CA MET A 31 11.62 1.23 -14.21
C MET A 31 12.45 0.89 -12.98
N HIS A 32 12.69 -0.39 -12.73
CA HIS A 32 13.63 -0.86 -11.72
C HIS A 32 14.94 -1.19 -12.41
N GLY A 33 16.06 -0.88 -11.78
CA GLY A 33 17.36 -1.19 -12.32
C GLY A 33 18.46 -1.16 -11.29
N GLY A 34 19.65 -1.51 -11.73
CA GLY A 34 20.84 -1.52 -10.90
C GLY A 34 22.03 -2.14 -11.61
N TYR A 35 23.02 -2.53 -10.83
CA TYR A 35 24.26 -3.10 -11.36
C TYR A 35 24.39 -4.53 -10.92
N LYS A 36 24.78 -5.40 -11.85
CA LYS A 36 25.18 -6.77 -11.51
C LYS A 36 26.67 -6.82 -11.15
N SER A 37 27.12 -8.01 -10.75
CA SER A 37 28.52 -8.28 -10.39
C SER A 37 29.51 -8.01 -11.52
N ASP A 38 29.06 -8.08 -12.77
CA ASP A 38 29.81 -7.72 -14.00
C ASP A 38 29.87 -6.22 -14.27
N ARG A 39 29.24 -5.40 -13.41
CA ARG A 39 29.12 -3.93 -13.49
C ARG A 39 28.28 -3.43 -14.65
N GLU A 40 27.56 -4.31 -15.37
CA GLU A 40 26.61 -3.88 -16.39
C GLU A 40 25.30 -3.42 -15.73
N PHE A 41 24.77 -2.29 -16.21
CA PHE A 41 23.47 -1.80 -15.78
C PHE A 41 22.36 -2.66 -16.39
N TYR A 42 21.49 -3.20 -15.54
CA TYR A 42 20.26 -3.84 -15.99
C TYR A 42 19.06 -2.98 -15.62
N SER A 43 17.99 -3.11 -16.39
CA SER A 43 16.71 -2.50 -16.05
C SER A 43 15.55 -3.37 -16.51
N ARG A 44 14.42 -3.22 -15.83
CA ARG A 44 13.12 -3.80 -16.16
C ARG A 44 12.07 -2.71 -16.01
N PHE A 45 11.17 -2.63 -16.97
CA PHE A 45 10.04 -1.70 -16.92
C PHE A 45 8.77 -2.46 -16.57
N TYR A 46 8.01 -1.93 -15.61
CA TYR A 46 6.71 -2.43 -15.19
C TYR A 46 5.64 -1.44 -15.65
N ASP A 47 4.76 -1.90 -16.52
CA ASP A 47 3.69 -1.11 -17.09
C ASP A 47 2.55 -0.93 -16.07
N LEU A 48 2.23 0.32 -15.74
CA LEU A 48 1.08 0.66 -14.91
C LEU A 48 -0.10 1.17 -15.75
N ASN A 49 0.20 1.87 -16.86
CA ASN A 49 -0.82 2.36 -17.77
C ASN A 49 -0.30 2.49 -19.21
N GLU A 50 -0.55 1.45 -19.99
CA GLU A 50 -0.12 1.37 -21.40
C GLU A 50 -0.67 2.51 -22.27
N ARG A 51 -1.81 3.11 -21.89
CA ARG A 51 -2.41 4.22 -22.65
C ARG A 51 -1.48 5.42 -22.79
N TRP A 52 -0.64 5.66 -21.79
CA TRP A 52 0.27 6.80 -21.74
C TRP A 52 1.69 6.46 -22.20
N LYS A 53 1.99 5.18 -22.44
CA LYS A 53 3.25 4.69 -22.97
C LYS A 53 3.32 4.89 -24.48
N THR A 54 3.52 6.14 -24.89
CA THR A 54 3.66 6.51 -26.30
C THR A 54 5.11 6.34 -26.77
N GLY A 55 5.34 6.32 -28.08
CA GLY A 55 6.70 6.34 -28.62
C GLY A 55 7.48 7.60 -28.20
N GLU A 56 6.81 8.74 -28.05
CA GLU A 56 7.42 9.98 -27.52
C GLU A 56 7.88 9.80 -26.06
N PHE A 57 7.09 9.11 -25.24
CA PHE A 57 7.48 8.74 -23.89
C PHE A 57 8.71 7.84 -23.87
N GLU A 58 8.71 6.78 -24.69
CA GLU A 58 9.79 5.80 -24.74
C GLU A 58 11.10 6.43 -25.23
N GLU A 59 11.04 7.28 -26.27
CA GLU A 59 12.19 8.06 -26.75
C GLU A 59 12.72 9.00 -25.67
N GLY A 60 11.83 9.66 -24.93
CA GLY A 60 12.18 10.52 -23.81
C GLY A 60 12.89 9.76 -22.68
N LEU A 61 12.36 8.59 -22.30
CA LEU A 61 12.95 7.74 -21.26
C LEU A 61 14.32 7.22 -21.71
N GLN A 62 14.44 6.76 -22.96
CA GLN A 62 15.71 6.31 -23.50
C GLN A 62 16.75 7.45 -23.53
N ASN A 63 16.33 8.67 -23.88
CA ASN A 63 17.22 9.83 -23.84
C ASN A 63 17.67 10.14 -22.41
N PHE A 64 16.76 10.08 -21.43
CA PHE A 64 17.11 10.23 -20.01
C PHE A 64 18.17 9.21 -19.59
N LEU A 65 17.95 7.92 -19.88
CA LEU A 65 18.89 6.83 -19.59
C LEU A 65 20.25 7.04 -20.27
N ASN A 66 20.27 7.46 -21.53
CA ASN A 66 21.51 7.74 -22.26
C ASN A 66 22.31 8.88 -21.63
N ILE A 67 21.65 9.87 -21.02
CA ILE A 67 22.32 10.97 -20.32
C ILE A 67 22.91 10.47 -19.00
N VAL A 68 22.10 9.82 -18.17
CA VAL A 68 22.55 9.39 -16.83
C VAL A 68 23.57 8.26 -16.89
N SER A 69 23.52 7.41 -17.92
CA SER A 69 24.43 6.27 -18.11
C SER A 69 25.53 6.52 -19.15
N SER A 70 25.72 7.76 -19.60
CA SER A 70 26.75 8.13 -20.58
C SER A 70 28.16 7.73 -20.15
N ASP A 71 28.95 7.17 -21.07
CA ASP A 71 30.35 6.77 -20.81
C ASP A 71 31.26 7.92 -20.39
N LYS A 72 30.95 9.16 -20.80
CA LYS A 72 31.79 10.33 -20.50
C LYS A 72 31.56 10.84 -19.09
N ASP A 73 30.31 11.22 -18.79
CA ASP A 73 29.96 11.99 -17.59
C ASP A 73 28.71 11.43 -16.87
N GLY A 74 28.21 10.26 -17.27
CA GLY A 74 27.03 9.64 -16.69
C GLY A 74 27.31 9.07 -15.30
N PHE A 75 26.60 9.57 -14.29
CA PHE A 75 26.76 9.08 -12.92
C PHE A 75 26.22 7.66 -12.73
N MET A 76 25.30 7.21 -13.60
CA MET A 76 24.80 5.84 -13.64
C MET A 76 25.61 4.90 -14.55
N ARG A 77 26.83 5.28 -14.95
CA ARG A 77 27.69 4.40 -15.75
C ARG A 77 28.04 3.12 -14.99
N ASN A 78 28.33 3.23 -13.70
CA ASN A 78 28.51 2.09 -12.79
C ASN A 78 28.28 2.51 -11.33
N LEU A 79 28.31 1.55 -10.41
CA LEU A 79 28.10 1.80 -8.99
C LEU A 79 29.18 2.74 -8.38
N ASP A 80 30.42 2.67 -8.85
CA ASP A 80 31.51 3.53 -8.36
C ASP A 80 31.27 5.00 -8.74
N THR A 81 30.87 5.26 -9.99
CA THR A 81 30.52 6.62 -10.45
C THR A 81 29.28 7.16 -9.74
N MET A 82 28.31 6.31 -9.44
CA MET A 82 27.12 6.71 -8.70
C MET A 82 27.50 7.15 -7.29
N ARG A 83 28.30 6.34 -6.57
CA ARG A 83 28.79 6.65 -5.22
C ARG A 83 29.59 7.95 -5.17
N GLU A 84 30.49 8.16 -6.13
CA GLU A 84 31.26 9.40 -6.25
C GLU A 84 30.34 10.60 -6.47
N TYR A 85 29.43 10.50 -7.45
CA TYR A 85 28.49 11.56 -7.77
C TYR A 85 27.61 11.92 -6.58
N THR A 86 27.00 10.94 -5.91
CA THR A 86 26.12 11.16 -4.76
C THR A 86 26.88 11.80 -3.59
N SER A 87 28.14 11.42 -3.38
CA SER A 87 29.00 12.02 -2.34
C SER A 87 29.30 13.49 -2.61
N CYS A 88 29.42 13.89 -3.88
CA CYS A 88 29.64 15.27 -4.29
C CYS A 88 28.36 16.12 -4.38
N HIS A 89 27.17 15.50 -4.35
CA HIS A 89 25.88 16.18 -4.52
C HIS A 89 24.91 15.90 -3.36
N PRO A 90 25.24 16.33 -2.12
CA PRO A 90 24.41 16.08 -0.94
C PRO A 90 23.03 16.74 -1.00
N GLN A 91 22.83 17.75 -1.85
CA GLN A 91 21.52 18.37 -2.08
C GLN A 91 20.49 17.42 -2.71
N ASN A 92 20.93 16.31 -3.32
CA ASN A 92 20.04 15.28 -3.85
C ASN A 92 19.62 14.26 -2.77
N ALA A 93 20.28 14.28 -1.61
CA ALA A 93 20.09 13.30 -0.56
C ALA A 93 18.80 13.58 0.23
N PHE A 94 18.06 12.52 0.56
CA PHE A 94 16.92 12.58 1.48
C PHE A 94 16.84 11.32 2.34
N PRO A 95 16.28 11.42 3.56
CA PRO A 95 16.19 10.28 4.47
C PRO A 95 15.19 9.24 3.93
N ALA A 96 15.58 7.98 4.00
CA ALA A 96 14.75 6.84 3.65
C ALA A 96 14.81 5.78 4.76
N LYS A 97 13.94 4.76 4.69
CA LYS A 97 13.91 3.65 5.66
C LYS A 97 15.26 2.93 5.74
N GLU A 98 15.95 2.78 4.60
CA GLU A 98 17.23 2.09 4.47
C GLU A 98 18.37 3.08 4.21
N GLY A 99 18.53 4.05 5.11
CA GLY A 99 19.62 5.02 5.10
C GLY A 99 19.30 6.25 4.25
N THR A 100 20.22 6.60 3.34
CA THR A 100 20.12 7.81 2.54
C THR A 100 19.92 7.46 1.07
N GLU A 101 18.86 7.98 0.49
CA GLU A 101 18.56 7.86 -0.94
C GLU A 101 18.83 9.20 -1.64
N TYR A 102 19.02 9.14 -2.96
CA TYR A 102 19.33 10.29 -3.79
C TYR A 102 18.29 10.44 -4.90
N GLY A 103 17.67 11.61 -4.97
CA GLY A 103 16.51 11.88 -5.81
C GLY A 103 16.82 12.81 -6.96
N PHE A 104 16.31 12.46 -8.14
CA PHE A 104 16.51 13.21 -9.37
C PHE A 104 15.20 13.35 -10.13
N ARG A 105 14.98 14.52 -10.72
CA ARG A 105 13.90 14.75 -11.67
C ARG A 105 14.46 15.20 -13.01
N ALA A 106 13.91 14.60 -14.06
CA ALA A 106 14.13 15.00 -15.43
C ALA A 106 12.80 15.07 -16.17
N ASP A 107 12.65 16.07 -17.04
CA ASP A 107 11.39 16.33 -17.73
C ASP A 107 11.61 16.41 -19.26
N THR A 108 10.64 15.91 -20.03
CA THR A 108 10.39 16.34 -21.41
C THR A 108 9.29 17.41 -21.42
N GLU A 109 8.81 17.78 -22.61
CA GLU A 109 7.63 18.66 -22.73
C GLU A 109 6.40 18.04 -22.04
N LYS A 110 6.22 16.71 -22.12
CA LYS A 110 4.99 16.03 -21.68
C LYS A 110 5.16 15.05 -20.52
N TYR A 111 6.37 14.57 -20.28
CA TYR A 111 6.64 13.46 -19.38
C TYR A 111 7.64 13.85 -18.31
N ALA A 112 7.43 13.32 -17.09
CA ALA A 112 8.32 13.50 -15.96
C ALA A 112 8.89 12.14 -15.53
N TYR A 113 10.20 12.12 -15.28
CA TYR A 113 10.94 10.97 -14.79
C TYR A 113 11.44 11.31 -13.38
N VAL A 114 10.84 10.67 -12.38
CA VAL A 114 11.15 10.84 -10.97
C VAL A 114 11.98 9.65 -10.54
N MET A 115 13.27 9.86 -10.39
CA MET A 115 14.25 8.82 -10.12
C MET A 115 14.73 8.87 -8.68
N ARG A 116 14.87 7.70 -8.05
CA ARG A 116 15.63 7.53 -6.81
C ARG A 116 16.73 6.50 -6.99
N CYS A 117 17.83 6.66 -6.26
CA CYS A 117 18.84 5.64 -6.14
C CYS A 117 19.44 5.53 -4.73
N ASN A 118 19.92 4.33 -4.39
CA ASN A 118 20.61 4.05 -3.13
C ASN A 118 22.02 3.51 -3.41
N PRO A 119 23.08 4.33 -3.28
CA PRO A 119 24.45 3.93 -3.62
C PRO A 119 25.06 2.89 -2.67
N VAL A 120 24.41 2.60 -1.53
CA VAL A 120 24.83 1.57 -0.58
C VAL A 120 24.32 0.19 -1.00
N LYS A 121 23.16 0.12 -1.65
CA LYS A 121 22.62 -1.14 -2.18
C LYS A 121 23.47 -1.66 -3.35
N GLU A 122 23.68 -2.97 -3.37
CA GLU A 122 24.44 -3.64 -4.42
C GLU A 122 23.59 -3.93 -5.66
N ASN A 123 22.31 -4.32 -5.47
CA ASN A 123 21.34 -4.62 -6.53
C ASN A 123 20.06 -3.79 -6.36
N ASP A 124 19.25 -3.69 -7.42
CA ASP A 124 17.95 -3.00 -7.45
C ASP A 124 18.00 -1.63 -6.75
N ASN A 125 19.05 -0.89 -7.07
CA ASN A 125 19.44 0.32 -6.38
C ASN A 125 19.03 1.59 -7.13
N VAL A 126 18.27 1.46 -8.21
CA VAL A 126 17.71 2.54 -9.01
C VAL A 126 16.25 2.25 -9.32
N GLU A 127 15.39 3.25 -9.11
CA GLU A 127 14.00 3.23 -9.54
C GLU A 127 13.65 4.54 -10.23
N ILE A 128 12.88 4.45 -11.34
CA ILE A 128 12.40 5.60 -12.10
C ILE A 128 10.89 5.48 -12.25
N HIS A 129 10.16 6.33 -11.53
CA HIS A 129 8.72 6.48 -11.67
C HIS A 129 8.40 7.46 -12.80
N CYS A 130 7.57 7.01 -13.74
CA CYS A 130 7.26 7.73 -14.96
C CYS A 130 5.82 8.28 -14.94
N TYR A 131 5.66 9.57 -15.24
CA TYR A 131 4.38 10.27 -15.16
C TYR A 131 4.10 11.16 -16.37
N VAL A 132 2.83 11.49 -16.58
CA VAL A 132 2.42 12.65 -17.38
C VAL A 132 2.75 13.92 -16.58
N LYS A 133 3.69 14.72 -17.08
CA LYS A 133 4.29 15.86 -16.36
C LYS A 133 3.24 16.85 -15.85
N GLU A 134 2.34 17.30 -16.73
CA GLU A 134 1.31 18.28 -16.37
C GLU A 134 0.41 17.78 -15.23
N TRP A 135 0.11 16.48 -15.21
CA TRP A 135 -0.80 15.88 -14.25
C TRP A 135 -0.11 15.71 -12.89
N LEU A 136 1.13 15.22 -12.91
CA LEU A 136 1.98 15.15 -11.72
C LEU A 136 2.16 16.54 -11.09
N ASP A 137 2.58 17.54 -11.88
CA ASP A 137 2.82 18.90 -11.40
C ASP A 137 1.56 19.54 -10.81
N LYS A 138 0.41 19.32 -11.45
CA LYS A 138 -0.89 19.81 -10.96
C LYS A 138 -1.28 19.14 -9.65
N HIS A 139 -1.10 17.83 -9.53
CA HIS A 139 -1.44 17.09 -8.32
C HIS A 139 -0.52 17.51 -7.15
N ILE A 140 0.80 17.60 -7.38
CA ILE A 140 1.76 18.10 -6.39
C ILE A 140 1.38 19.52 -5.93
N SER A 141 1.13 20.44 -6.86
CA SER A 141 0.75 21.81 -6.53
C SER A 141 -0.55 21.92 -5.73
N ASN A 142 -1.48 20.97 -5.91
CA ASN A 142 -2.69 20.90 -5.09
C ASN A 142 -2.39 20.30 -3.70
N ALA A 143 -1.58 19.25 -3.65
CA ALA A 143 -1.16 18.62 -2.40
C ALA A 143 -0.38 19.59 -1.48
N GLU A 144 0.40 20.51 -2.06
CA GLU A 144 1.10 21.58 -1.33
C GLU A 144 0.17 22.56 -0.59
N LYS A 145 -1.13 22.57 -0.88
CA LYS A 145 -2.12 23.36 -0.12
C LYS A 145 -2.50 22.71 1.21
N GLY A 146 -2.05 21.48 1.44
CA GLY A 146 -2.31 20.70 2.64
C GLY A 146 -3.63 19.94 2.62
N ILE A 147 -3.66 18.87 3.41
CA ILE A 147 -4.82 17.99 3.61
C ILE A 147 -5.69 18.61 4.69
N ARG A 148 -6.97 18.81 4.38
CA ARG A 148 -7.95 19.41 5.28
C ARG A 148 -8.66 18.36 6.12
N PHE A 149 -8.67 18.56 7.44
CA PHE A 149 -9.48 17.77 8.36
C PHE A 149 -10.59 18.61 8.99
N ILE A 150 -11.79 18.01 9.12
CA ILE A 150 -13.03 18.71 9.48
C ILE A 150 -13.84 17.93 10.51
N ASN A 151 -14.63 18.60 11.34
CA ASN A 151 -15.66 17.89 12.13
C ASN A 151 -16.88 17.49 11.26
N SER A 152 -17.82 16.73 11.81
CA SER A 152 -19.04 16.31 11.10
C SER A 152 -19.96 17.48 10.70
N ARG A 153 -19.76 18.65 11.33
CA ARG A 153 -20.48 19.90 11.03
C ARG A 153 -19.82 20.72 9.93
N TYR A 154 -18.76 20.18 9.30
CA TYR A 154 -18.02 20.79 8.19
C TYR A 154 -17.08 21.95 8.59
N ASP A 155 -16.85 22.17 9.88
CA ASP A 155 -15.88 23.14 10.35
C ASP A 155 -14.47 22.58 10.20
N GLU A 156 -13.54 23.37 9.64
CA GLU A 156 -12.13 23.00 9.57
C GLU A 156 -11.51 22.96 10.97
N LEU A 157 -10.93 21.82 11.31
CA LEU A 157 -10.21 21.63 12.57
C LEU A 157 -8.75 22.04 12.40
N PHE A 158 -8.10 21.51 11.37
CA PHE A 158 -6.69 21.78 11.06
C PHE A 158 -6.34 21.33 9.63
N ARG A 159 -5.12 21.66 9.21
CA ARG A 159 -4.48 21.16 7.98
C ARG A 159 -3.11 20.58 8.30
N ILE A 160 -2.71 19.57 7.54
CA ILE A 160 -1.36 18.98 7.57
C ILE A 160 -0.77 18.97 6.16
N GLU A 161 0.55 18.91 6.04
CA GLU A 161 1.20 18.74 4.74
C GLU A 161 0.95 17.32 4.20
N ASP A 162 0.92 17.17 2.87
CA ASP A 162 0.80 15.84 2.27
C ASP A 162 1.95 14.93 2.71
N GLY A 163 1.64 13.70 3.15
CA GLY A 163 2.61 12.74 3.70
C GLY A 163 2.86 12.87 5.20
N GLU A 164 2.31 13.88 5.88
CA GLU A 164 2.35 13.96 7.35
C GLU A 164 1.37 12.98 8.00
N LYS A 165 1.48 12.85 9.33
CA LYS A 165 0.66 11.96 10.11
C LYS A 165 -0.38 12.70 10.95
N ILE A 166 -1.51 12.05 11.16
CA ILE A 166 -2.43 12.34 12.27
C ILE A 166 -2.30 11.27 13.34
N VAL A 167 -2.65 11.63 14.56
CA VAL A 167 -2.93 10.68 15.64
C VAL A 167 -4.44 10.62 15.85
N ILE A 168 -4.99 9.41 15.90
CA ILE A 168 -6.36 9.13 16.30
C ILE A 168 -6.32 8.60 17.73
N THR A 169 -7.06 9.23 18.64
CA THR A 169 -7.25 8.78 20.01
C THR A 169 -8.65 8.21 20.14
N ASP A 170 -8.78 6.95 20.49
CA ASP A 170 -10.08 6.32 20.66
C ASP A 170 -10.77 6.72 21.98
N ILE A 171 -11.98 6.21 22.22
CA ILE A 171 -12.74 6.49 23.44
C ILE A 171 -12.09 5.90 24.71
N GLY A 172 -11.23 4.89 24.55
CA GLY A 172 -10.42 4.28 25.61
C GLY A 172 -9.14 5.05 25.92
N GLY A 173 -8.77 6.01 25.09
CA GLY A 173 -7.52 6.78 25.17
C GLY A 173 -6.32 6.13 24.45
N GLU A 174 -6.53 5.03 23.72
CA GLU A 174 -5.51 4.42 22.86
C GLU A 174 -5.21 5.31 21.66
N LYS A 175 -3.94 5.40 21.28
CA LYS A 175 -3.46 6.28 20.20
C LYS A 175 -2.94 5.46 19.03
N SER A 176 -3.35 5.82 17.83
CA SER A 176 -2.85 5.24 16.58
C SER A 176 -2.45 6.33 15.60
N GLU A 177 -1.27 6.22 15.00
CA GLU A 177 -0.77 7.18 14.01
C GLU A 177 -0.99 6.69 12.58
N TYR A 178 -1.42 7.60 11.71
CA TYR A 178 -1.65 7.30 10.30
C TYR A 178 -1.03 8.36 9.42
N VAL A 179 -0.22 7.92 8.45
CA VAL A 179 0.24 8.78 7.35
C VAL A 179 -0.95 9.14 6.48
N CYS A 180 -1.04 10.39 6.06
CA CYS A 180 -2.13 10.88 5.22
C CYS A 180 -1.61 11.33 3.86
N ARG A 181 -2.33 10.97 2.79
CA ARG A 181 -2.01 11.41 1.43
C ARG A 181 -3.15 12.23 0.83
N TYR A 182 -2.78 13.32 0.16
CA TYR A 182 -3.71 14.20 -0.52
C TYR A 182 -4.26 13.52 -1.77
N ILE A 183 -5.59 13.54 -1.95
CA ILE A 183 -6.26 13.09 -3.17
C ILE A 183 -6.93 14.28 -3.85
N ASP A 184 -7.86 14.94 -3.17
CA ASP A 184 -8.44 16.21 -3.62
C ASP A 184 -8.99 17.01 -2.42
N GLU A 185 -9.72 18.10 -2.67
CA GLU A 185 -10.29 18.95 -1.60
C GLU A 185 -11.37 18.25 -0.74
N TYR A 186 -11.87 17.09 -1.19
CA TYR A 186 -12.93 16.33 -0.54
C TYR A 186 -12.51 14.91 -0.17
N HIS A 187 -11.39 14.41 -0.69
CA HIS A 187 -10.88 13.06 -0.44
C HIS A 187 -9.46 13.08 0.10
N THR A 188 -9.22 12.18 1.05
CA THR A 188 -7.89 11.95 1.64
C THR A 188 -7.68 10.46 1.84
N GLU A 189 -6.43 10.02 1.72
CA GLU A 189 -6.02 8.73 2.24
C GLU A 189 -5.55 8.90 3.68
N VAL A 190 -6.01 8.03 4.58
CA VAL A 190 -5.56 7.94 5.97
C VAL A 190 -5.08 6.51 6.21
N GLY A 191 -3.77 6.34 6.39
CA GLY A 191 -3.13 5.04 6.26
C GLY A 191 -3.33 4.52 4.84
N ASN A 192 -3.95 3.35 4.72
CA ASN A 192 -4.20 2.68 3.44
C ASN A 192 -5.66 2.84 2.96
N HIS A 193 -6.45 3.71 3.60
CA HIS A 193 -7.87 3.86 3.32
C HIS A 193 -8.20 5.21 2.70
N LEU A 194 -8.95 5.19 1.59
CA LEU A 194 -9.51 6.38 0.96
C LEU A 194 -10.81 6.78 1.66
N TYR A 195 -10.90 8.04 2.06
CA TYR A 195 -12.10 8.60 2.66
C TYR A 195 -12.54 9.88 1.96
N HIS A 196 -13.85 10.07 1.89
CA HIS A 196 -14.39 11.42 1.82
C HIS A 196 -14.22 12.09 3.19
N ILE A 197 -13.78 13.36 3.26
CA ILE A 197 -13.45 14.03 4.53
C ILE A 197 -14.61 14.07 5.53
N CYS A 198 -15.86 14.20 5.06
CA CYS A 198 -17.05 14.11 5.93
C CYS A 198 -17.27 12.70 6.48
N GLN A 199 -17.06 11.67 5.65
CA GLN A 199 -17.22 10.28 6.07
C GLN A 199 -16.22 9.95 7.18
N PHE A 200 -14.97 10.38 7.01
CA PHE A 200 -13.95 10.24 8.04
C PHE A 200 -14.38 10.91 9.35
N ALA A 201 -14.81 12.17 9.28
CA ALA A 201 -15.27 12.93 10.45
C ALA A 201 -16.46 12.27 11.18
N GLU A 202 -17.47 11.81 10.43
CA GLU A 202 -18.64 11.14 10.97
C GLU A 202 -18.29 9.81 11.65
N ILE A 203 -17.36 9.03 11.08
CA ILE A 203 -16.89 7.78 11.68
C ILE A 203 -16.19 8.07 13.01
N MET A 204 -15.30 9.07 13.06
CA MET A 204 -14.55 9.42 14.26
C MET A 204 -15.49 9.87 15.38
N GLU A 205 -16.40 10.79 15.10
CA GLU A 205 -17.37 11.27 16.11
C GLU A 205 -18.32 10.16 16.57
N ARG A 206 -18.77 9.27 15.67
CA ARG A 206 -19.64 8.15 16.03
C ARG A 206 -18.96 7.16 16.97
N ASN A 207 -17.66 6.94 16.77
CA ASN A 207 -16.87 6.03 17.61
C ASN A 207 -16.40 6.70 18.91
N GLY A 208 -16.63 8.02 19.08
CA GLY A 208 -16.10 8.79 20.19
C GLY A 208 -14.57 8.99 20.12
N SER A 209 -14.01 8.86 18.91
CA SER A 209 -12.60 9.07 18.64
C SER A 209 -12.34 10.54 18.30
N GLU A 210 -11.20 11.05 18.76
CA GLU A 210 -10.68 12.36 18.40
C GLU A 210 -9.43 12.19 17.54
N TYR A 211 -9.12 13.18 16.71
CA TYR A 211 -7.91 13.14 15.92
C TYR A 211 -7.25 14.53 15.83
N ALA A 212 -5.93 14.54 15.76
CA ALA A 212 -5.11 15.74 15.75
C ALA A 212 -3.86 15.53 14.89
N PRO A 213 -3.18 16.60 14.44
CA PRO A 213 -1.84 16.48 13.88
C PRO A 213 -0.92 15.81 14.90
N VAL A 214 0.01 14.97 14.45
CA VAL A 214 1.10 14.52 15.31
C VAL A 214 1.97 15.74 15.64
N GLU A 215 2.11 16.06 16.93
CA GLU A 215 3.06 17.09 17.35
C GLU A 215 4.48 16.63 16.97
N PRO A 216 5.33 17.51 16.42
CA PRO A 216 6.70 17.13 16.07
C PRO A 216 7.49 16.84 17.34
N GLU A 217 7.55 15.57 17.75
CA GLU A 217 8.52 15.09 18.73
C GLU A 217 9.89 14.89 18.07
N PRO A 218 11.01 15.17 18.76
CA PRO A 218 12.34 14.86 18.25
C PRO A 218 12.46 13.34 18.07
N VAL A 219 12.63 12.92 16.82
CA VAL A 219 12.81 11.54 16.34
C VAL A 219 13.38 10.60 17.42
N GLN A 220 12.51 9.75 17.97
CA GLN A 220 12.91 8.52 18.64
C GLN A 220 12.64 7.36 17.68
N THR A 221 13.72 6.75 17.24
CA THR A 221 13.74 5.54 16.43
C THR A 221 13.40 4.34 17.33
N GLU A 222 12.29 3.64 17.08
CA GLU A 222 12.02 2.30 17.61
C GLU A 222 11.62 1.43 16.39
N GLU A 223 12.52 0.59 15.88
CA GLU A 223 12.78 -0.82 16.24
C GLU A 223 11.67 -1.83 15.87
N LYS A 224 11.93 -2.52 14.75
CA LYS A 224 11.76 -3.95 14.46
C LYS A 224 10.42 -4.62 14.80
N GLU A 225 9.77 -5.10 13.74
CA GLU A 225 9.21 -6.46 13.75
C GLU A 225 9.88 -7.33 12.69
N GLN A 226 10.22 -8.53 13.13
CA GLN A 226 11.05 -9.50 12.44
C GLN A 226 10.19 -10.25 11.42
N GLY A 227 10.57 -10.17 10.14
CA GLY A 227 10.04 -11.07 9.13
C GLY A 227 10.49 -12.50 9.42
N GLN A 228 9.53 -13.38 9.69
CA GLN A 228 9.73 -14.82 9.50
C GLN A 228 9.44 -15.13 8.03
N GLU A 229 10.45 -15.67 7.34
CA GLU A 229 10.27 -16.36 6.06
C GLU A 229 9.53 -17.68 6.31
N GLU A 230 8.40 -17.90 5.65
CA GLU A 230 7.83 -19.24 5.49
C GLU A 230 7.48 -19.55 4.02
N LYS A 231 7.58 -20.84 3.71
CA LYS A 231 7.56 -21.48 2.39
C LYS A 231 6.23 -21.29 1.65
N THR A 232 6.32 -21.09 0.34
CA THR A 232 5.22 -21.08 -0.63
C THR A 232 4.55 -22.46 -0.80
N GLU A 233 3.54 -22.73 0.03
CA GLU A 233 2.41 -23.64 -0.26
C GLU A 233 1.12 -22.87 0.11
N GLY A 234 0.22 -22.60 -0.86
CA GLY A 234 -1.07 -21.92 -0.58
C GLY A 234 -1.49 -20.80 -1.54
N THR A 235 -0.76 -20.55 -2.63
CA THR A 235 -1.11 -19.52 -3.62
C THR A 235 -2.35 -19.91 -4.44
N LEU A 236 -3.26 -18.95 -4.64
CA LEU A 236 -4.50 -19.05 -5.40
C LEU A 236 -4.49 -18.01 -6.53
N GLU A 237 -5.19 -18.30 -7.63
CA GLU A 237 -5.36 -17.35 -8.74
C GLU A 237 -6.62 -16.50 -8.52
N LEU A 238 -6.46 -15.18 -8.43
CA LEU A 238 -7.54 -14.21 -8.41
C LEU A 238 -7.69 -13.58 -9.79
N LYS A 239 -8.86 -13.75 -10.43
CA LYS A 239 -9.19 -13.01 -11.65
C LYS A 239 -9.83 -11.69 -11.26
N THR A 240 -9.17 -10.59 -11.60
CA THR A 240 -9.62 -9.25 -11.25
C THR A 240 -10.74 -8.80 -12.19
N GLN A 241 -11.57 -7.88 -11.73
CA GLN A 241 -12.57 -7.21 -12.56
C GLN A 241 -11.98 -6.46 -13.77
N PHE A 242 -10.66 -6.19 -13.76
CA PHE A 242 -9.94 -5.54 -14.86
C PHE A 242 -9.41 -6.53 -15.90
N GLY A 243 -9.68 -7.83 -15.75
CA GLY A 243 -9.28 -8.87 -16.69
C GLY A 243 -7.84 -9.37 -16.51
N THR A 244 -7.17 -8.98 -15.43
CA THR A 244 -5.87 -9.54 -15.03
C THR A 244 -6.04 -10.75 -14.12
N THR A 245 -4.98 -11.54 -13.96
CA THR A 245 -4.93 -12.63 -12.98
C THR A 245 -3.77 -12.37 -12.03
N GLU A 246 -4.07 -12.28 -10.73
CA GLU A 246 -3.09 -12.10 -9.67
C GLU A 246 -2.89 -13.38 -8.87
N ASN A 247 -1.66 -13.62 -8.41
CA ASN A 247 -1.33 -14.72 -7.51
C ASN A 247 -1.40 -14.24 -6.06
N VAL A 248 -2.34 -14.80 -5.32
CA VAL A 248 -2.68 -14.33 -3.98
C VAL A 248 -2.56 -15.43 -2.94
N THR A 249 -2.27 -15.06 -1.70
CA THR A 249 -2.34 -15.92 -0.51
C THR A 249 -3.31 -15.30 0.48
N LEU A 250 -3.97 -16.14 1.28
CA LEU A 250 -4.87 -15.65 2.32
C LEU A 250 -4.13 -15.44 3.63
N THR A 251 -4.61 -14.49 4.42
CA THR A 251 -4.22 -14.31 5.82
C THR A 251 -5.47 -14.34 6.69
N VAL A 252 -5.37 -14.93 7.88
CA VAL A 252 -6.45 -14.99 8.85
C VAL A 252 -6.02 -14.27 10.13
N ASN A 253 -6.92 -13.47 10.66
CA ASN A 253 -6.77 -12.82 11.96
C ASN A 253 -8.15 -12.67 12.62
N THR A 254 -8.21 -11.92 13.71
CA THR A 254 -9.41 -11.63 14.48
C THR A 254 -9.66 -10.13 14.52
N TYR A 255 -10.89 -9.71 14.24
CA TYR A 255 -11.29 -8.32 14.45
C TYR A 255 -11.31 -7.98 15.94
N VAL A 256 -10.59 -6.93 16.33
CA VAL A 256 -10.42 -6.53 17.73
C VAL A 256 -11.75 -6.17 18.41
N ASP A 257 -12.71 -5.59 17.69
CA ASP A 257 -13.95 -5.08 18.28
C ASP A 257 -14.87 -6.18 18.84
N ASN A 258 -14.92 -7.34 18.18
CA ASN A 258 -15.94 -8.35 18.45
C ASN A 258 -15.46 -9.79 18.24
N ASN A 259 -14.15 -9.98 18.07
CA ASN A 259 -13.50 -11.25 17.80
C ASN A 259 -13.99 -11.99 16.54
N SER A 260 -14.65 -11.29 15.61
CA SER A 260 -15.11 -11.91 14.35
C SER A 260 -13.93 -12.24 13.44
N LEU A 261 -14.17 -13.17 12.51
CA LEU A 261 -13.15 -13.62 11.58
C LEU A 261 -12.71 -12.49 10.63
N TYR A 262 -11.43 -12.15 10.66
CA TYR A 262 -10.78 -11.34 9.64
C TYR A 262 -10.12 -12.28 8.62
N VAL A 263 -10.38 -12.04 7.33
CA VAL A 263 -9.64 -12.67 6.24
C VAL A 263 -9.11 -11.58 5.33
N GLY A 264 -7.80 -11.55 5.18
CA GLY A 264 -7.09 -10.68 4.25
C GLY A 264 -6.49 -11.47 3.10
N MET A 265 -6.01 -10.75 2.11
CA MET A 265 -5.35 -11.29 0.94
C MET A 265 -4.04 -10.55 0.73
N THR A 266 -2.98 -11.30 0.43
CA THR A 266 -1.65 -10.74 0.11
C THR A 266 -1.20 -11.25 -1.25
N THR A 267 -0.49 -10.44 -2.01
CA THR A 267 0.20 -10.85 -3.25
C THR A 267 1.66 -11.11 -2.96
N ALA A 268 2.25 -12.07 -3.67
CA ALA A 268 3.70 -12.25 -3.68
C ALA A 268 4.30 -11.36 -4.78
N GLY A 269 4.49 -10.08 -4.48
CA GLY A 269 5.30 -9.17 -5.31
C GLY A 269 6.78 -9.33 -4.96
N ASP A 270 7.65 -9.42 -5.97
CA ASP A 270 9.14 -9.38 -5.92
C ASP A 270 9.84 -9.96 -4.66
N GLY A 271 9.29 -11.01 -4.06
CA GLY A 271 9.88 -11.77 -2.94
C GLY A 271 9.32 -11.48 -1.53
N PHE A 272 8.38 -10.56 -1.36
CA PHE A 272 7.75 -10.25 -0.06
C PHE A 272 6.21 -10.30 -0.13
N PRO A 273 5.51 -10.86 0.86
CA PRO A 273 4.04 -10.81 0.91
C PRO A 273 3.55 -9.38 1.16
N GLU A 274 2.81 -8.82 0.20
CA GLU A 274 2.23 -7.47 0.29
C GLU A 274 0.72 -7.54 0.45
N PRO A 275 0.09 -6.78 1.38
CA PRO A 275 -1.36 -6.71 1.50
C PRO A 275 -2.02 -6.25 0.20
N TYR A 276 -2.92 -7.06 -0.33
CA TYR A 276 -3.66 -6.79 -1.56
C TYR A 276 -5.04 -6.23 -1.27
N CYS A 277 -5.84 -6.91 -0.45
CA CYS A 277 -7.12 -6.41 0.03
C CYS A 277 -7.64 -7.16 1.26
N ASP A 278 -8.61 -6.57 1.93
CA ASP A 278 -9.39 -7.23 2.97
C ASP A 278 -10.57 -7.94 2.31
N ILE A 279 -10.73 -9.24 2.57
CA ILE A 279 -11.86 -10.00 2.03
C ILE A 279 -13.10 -9.76 2.88
N THR A 280 -12.92 -9.75 4.21
CA THR A 280 -14.02 -9.56 5.14
C THR A 280 -14.14 -8.11 5.59
N VAL A 281 -15.34 -7.72 6.02
CA VAL A 281 -15.63 -6.41 6.64
C VAL A 281 -16.25 -6.62 8.00
N ASN A 282 -15.78 -5.90 9.00
CA ASN A 282 -16.42 -5.90 10.32
C ASN A 282 -17.60 -4.93 10.36
N LEU A 283 -18.82 -5.47 10.33
CA LEU A 283 -20.05 -4.68 10.50
C LEU A 283 -20.49 -4.56 11.97
N LEU A 284 -19.61 -4.93 12.92
CA LEU A 284 -19.85 -4.93 14.37
C LEU A 284 -21.06 -5.76 14.83
N THR A 285 -21.63 -6.52 13.90
CA THR A 285 -22.76 -7.40 14.15
C THR A 285 -22.20 -8.77 14.47
N SER A 286 -22.60 -9.32 15.61
CA SER A 286 -22.18 -10.66 16.01
C SER A 286 -22.69 -11.67 14.99
N VAL A 287 -21.75 -12.42 14.42
CA VAL A 287 -21.99 -13.50 13.46
C VAL A 287 -21.50 -14.82 14.05
N PRO A 288 -22.04 -15.98 13.61
CA PRO A 288 -21.54 -17.27 14.07
C PRO A 288 -20.04 -17.46 13.79
N PRO A 289 -19.35 -18.35 14.53
CA PRO A 289 -17.98 -18.72 14.22
C PRO A 289 -17.78 -19.09 12.75
N TYR A 290 -16.64 -18.68 12.18
CA TYR A 290 -16.30 -18.86 10.77
C TYR A 290 -17.24 -18.14 9.78
N CYS A 291 -18.23 -17.38 10.23
CA CYS A 291 -18.98 -16.48 9.36
C CYS A 291 -18.36 -15.09 9.34
N ALA A 292 -18.36 -14.44 8.18
CA ALA A 292 -17.98 -13.04 8.05
C ALA A 292 -18.65 -12.38 6.84
N PHE A 293 -18.87 -11.07 6.93
CA PHE A 293 -19.36 -10.28 5.80
C PHE A 293 -18.23 -10.05 4.81
N VAL A 294 -18.49 -10.18 3.51
CA VAL A 294 -17.48 -10.06 2.44
C VAL A 294 -17.61 -8.73 1.71
N ASP A 295 -16.49 -8.08 1.40
CA ASP A 295 -16.48 -6.80 0.66
C ASP A 295 -16.68 -6.95 -0.85
N THR A 296 -17.84 -7.46 -1.26
CA THR A 296 -18.20 -7.53 -2.68
C THR A 296 -18.48 -6.16 -3.30
N ASN A 297 -18.49 -5.08 -2.51
CA ASN A 297 -18.74 -3.72 -3.01
C ASN A 297 -17.46 -3.11 -3.60
N ASN A 298 -16.33 -3.32 -2.94
CA ASN A 298 -15.03 -2.89 -3.44
C ASN A 298 -14.42 -3.92 -4.40
N MET A 299 -14.71 -5.20 -4.17
CA MET A 299 -14.14 -6.33 -4.93
C MET A 299 -15.24 -7.34 -5.32
N PRO A 300 -16.06 -7.05 -6.34
CA PRO A 300 -17.16 -7.93 -6.76
C PRO A 300 -16.71 -9.33 -7.17
N GLU A 301 -15.46 -9.50 -7.60
CA GLU A 301 -14.86 -10.80 -7.93
C GLU A 301 -14.68 -11.75 -6.73
N LEU A 302 -14.77 -11.26 -5.48
CA LEU A 302 -14.60 -12.09 -4.28
C LEU A 302 -15.66 -13.20 -4.18
N GLU A 303 -16.90 -12.94 -4.60
CA GLU A 303 -17.96 -13.96 -4.58
C GLU A 303 -17.56 -15.19 -5.41
N ASP A 304 -17.15 -14.94 -6.66
CA ASP A 304 -16.73 -15.98 -7.58
C ASP A 304 -15.44 -16.67 -7.11
N PHE A 305 -14.49 -15.91 -6.58
CA PHE A 305 -13.22 -16.42 -6.07
C PHE A 305 -13.41 -17.36 -4.87
N LEU A 306 -14.19 -16.95 -3.86
CA LEU A 306 -14.41 -17.72 -2.64
C LEU A 306 -15.12 -19.04 -2.93
N VAL A 307 -16.17 -19.00 -3.77
CA VAL A 307 -16.99 -20.18 -4.08
C VAL A 307 -16.24 -21.16 -4.98
N LYS A 308 -15.57 -20.70 -6.03
CA LYS A 308 -14.84 -21.60 -6.98
C LYS A 308 -13.68 -22.34 -6.31
N ASN A 309 -13.03 -21.71 -5.33
CA ASN A 309 -11.93 -22.32 -4.59
C ASN A 309 -12.39 -23.13 -3.37
N GLY A 310 -13.70 -23.18 -3.09
CA GLY A 310 -14.26 -23.88 -1.94
C GLY A 310 -13.81 -23.30 -0.60
N ILE A 311 -13.57 -21.98 -0.56
CA ILE A 311 -13.10 -21.26 0.64
C ILE A 311 -14.26 -20.87 1.53
N ALA A 312 -15.36 -20.39 0.93
CA ALA A 312 -16.55 -20.00 1.66
C ALA A 312 -17.82 -20.19 0.84
N GLU A 313 -18.94 -20.40 1.53
CA GLU A 313 -20.26 -20.49 0.92
C GLU A 313 -21.17 -19.34 1.38
N PHE A 314 -21.95 -18.80 0.44
CA PHE A 314 -22.91 -17.75 0.73
C PHE A 314 -24.04 -18.31 1.62
N THR A 315 -24.30 -17.67 2.75
CA THR A 315 -25.27 -18.16 3.74
C THR A 315 -26.74 -17.85 3.38
N GLY A 316 -26.97 -17.04 2.34
CA GLY A 316 -28.29 -16.50 2.04
C GLY A 316 -28.62 -15.21 2.80
N LEU A 317 -27.75 -14.76 3.71
CA LEU A 317 -27.96 -13.57 4.53
C LEU A 317 -27.12 -12.40 4.03
N MET A 318 -27.69 -11.21 4.12
CA MET A 318 -27.09 -9.95 3.69
C MET A 318 -27.30 -8.91 4.79
N GLN A 319 -26.33 -8.02 4.97
CA GLN A 319 -26.48 -6.89 5.87
C GLN A 319 -26.23 -5.58 5.13
N GLN A 320 -27.20 -4.66 5.24
CA GLN A 320 -27.01 -3.30 4.78
C GLN A 320 -26.20 -2.51 5.81
N SER A 321 -25.19 -1.79 5.34
CA SER A 321 -24.46 -0.79 6.11
C SER A 321 -24.25 0.44 5.20
N GLY A 322 -24.88 1.56 5.56
CA GLY A 322 -24.95 2.73 4.68
C GLY A 322 -25.68 2.43 3.37
N TYR A 323 -25.02 2.75 2.25
CA TYR A 323 -25.50 2.49 0.88
C TYR A 323 -25.05 1.13 0.32
N CYS A 324 -24.21 0.41 1.05
CA CYS A 324 -23.66 -0.87 0.64
C CYS A 324 -24.41 -2.02 1.30
N ILE A 325 -24.44 -3.16 0.62
CA ILE A 325 -25.00 -4.41 1.14
C ILE A 325 -23.86 -5.43 1.11
N TYR A 326 -23.60 -6.06 2.25
CA TYR A 326 -22.52 -7.02 2.40
C TYR A 326 -23.12 -8.43 2.58
N PRO A 327 -22.77 -9.39 1.71
CA PRO A 327 -23.16 -10.78 1.87
C PRO A 327 -22.42 -11.45 3.02
N LEU A 328 -23.13 -12.23 3.83
CA LEU A 328 -22.54 -13.06 4.87
C LEU A 328 -22.14 -14.42 4.27
N TYR A 329 -20.88 -14.77 4.43
CA TYR A 329 -20.32 -16.06 4.01
C TYR A 329 -19.92 -16.91 5.21
N LEU A 330 -20.05 -18.23 5.08
CA LEU A 330 -19.50 -19.23 5.98
C LEU A 330 -18.19 -19.76 5.37
N PHE A 331 -17.07 -19.50 6.04
CA PHE A 331 -15.75 -19.97 5.62
C PHE A 331 -15.55 -21.43 6.05
N ASP A 332 -15.01 -22.25 5.14
CA ASP A 332 -14.71 -23.66 5.41
C ASP A 332 -13.49 -23.77 6.32
N ALA A 333 -13.72 -24.12 7.58
CA ALA A 333 -12.66 -24.14 8.60
C ALA A 333 -11.53 -25.14 8.27
N GLU A 334 -11.82 -26.28 7.64
CA GLU A 334 -10.76 -27.25 7.27
C GLU A 334 -9.90 -26.71 6.12
N LYS A 335 -10.54 -26.08 5.13
CA LYS A 335 -9.85 -25.40 4.02
C LYS A 335 -9.00 -24.24 4.54
N MET A 336 -9.55 -23.41 5.42
CA MET A 336 -8.83 -22.27 5.99
C MET A 336 -7.65 -22.72 6.86
N ARG A 337 -7.77 -23.82 7.63
CA ARG A 337 -6.62 -24.40 8.35
C ARG A 337 -5.52 -24.89 7.42
N GLY A 338 -5.87 -25.34 6.21
CA GLY A 338 -4.90 -25.73 5.18
C GLY A 338 -4.23 -24.54 4.49
N LEU A 339 -4.94 -23.42 4.31
CA LEU A 339 -4.42 -22.22 3.64
C LEU A 339 -3.68 -21.28 4.59
N CYS A 340 -4.15 -21.16 5.83
CA CYS A 340 -3.67 -20.20 6.84
C CYS A 340 -3.58 -20.89 8.22
N PRO A 341 -2.72 -21.90 8.41
CA PRO A 341 -2.71 -22.73 9.61
C PRO A 341 -2.53 -21.93 10.90
N ASP A 342 -1.57 -21.01 10.92
CA ASP A 342 -1.25 -20.23 12.12
C ASP A 342 -2.33 -19.18 12.44
N GLY A 343 -2.79 -18.45 11.41
CA GLY A 343 -3.86 -17.46 11.58
C GLY A 343 -5.17 -18.09 12.05
N MET A 344 -5.53 -19.25 11.52
CA MET A 344 -6.71 -20.00 11.97
C MET A 344 -6.55 -20.53 13.39
N ALA A 345 -5.37 -21.03 13.76
CA ALA A 345 -5.11 -21.51 15.12
C ALA A 345 -5.24 -20.36 16.14
N ALA A 346 -4.72 -19.17 15.82
CA ALA A 346 -4.87 -17.97 16.64
C ALA A 346 -6.34 -17.55 16.77
N TYR A 347 -7.07 -17.43 15.65
CA TYR A 347 -8.50 -17.09 15.65
C TYR A 347 -9.33 -18.08 16.50
N GLU A 348 -9.09 -19.39 16.34
CA GLU A 348 -9.80 -20.42 17.10
C GLU A 348 -9.47 -20.35 18.59
N GLN A 349 -8.22 -20.06 18.96
CA GLN A 349 -7.80 -19.91 20.35
C GLN A 349 -8.48 -18.70 21.00
N GLU A 350 -8.50 -17.54 20.34
CA GLU A 350 -9.11 -16.31 20.85
C GLU A 350 -10.63 -16.43 21.02
N ASN A 351 -11.26 -17.23 20.17
CA ASN A 351 -12.71 -17.49 20.21
C ASN A 351 -13.09 -18.73 21.03
N GLY A 352 -12.14 -19.44 21.65
CA GLY A 352 -12.40 -20.65 22.45
C GLY A 352 -12.96 -21.82 21.63
N LEU A 353 -12.61 -21.88 20.36
CA LEU A 353 -13.01 -22.90 19.38
C LEU A 353 -11.97 -24.04 19.27
N ASP A 354 -10.88 -23.96 20.04
CA ASP A 354 -9.85 -24.98 20.09
C ASP A 354 -10.44 -26.31 20.57
N LYS A 355 -10.41 -27.33 19.69
CA LYS A 355 -10.89 -28.67 20.04
C LYS A 355 -10.01 -29.25 21.17
N LYS A 356 -10.45 -29.13 22.42
CA LYS A 356 -10.14 -30.15 23.44
C LYS A 356 -10.74 -31.46 22.97
N GLN A 357 -9.93 -32.32 22.36
CA GLN A 357 -10.23 -33.75 22.34
C GLN A 357 -10.50 -34.18 23.78
N GLY A 358 -11.75 -34.56 24.05
CA GLY A 358 -12.19 -34.94 25.39
C GLY A 358 -11.28 -36.00 25.97
N LYS A 359 -10.67 -35.69 27.13
CA LYS A 359 -10.29 -36.73 28.07
C LYS A 359 -11.55 -37.54 28.34
N LYS A 360 -11.59 -38.79 27.87
CA LYS A 360 -12.52 -39.79 28.39
C LYS A 360 -12.35 -39.83 29.90
N GLU A 361 -13.30 -39.25 30.63
CA GLU A 361 -13.52 -39.59 32.03
C GLU A 361 -13.75 -41.10 32.08
N LYS A 362 -12.77 -41.83 32.62
CA LYS A 362 -13.03 -43.15 33.18
C LYS A 362 -13.81 -42.93 34.47
N SER A 363 -15.12 -42.96 34.36
CA SER A 363 -16.03 -43.08 35.48
C SER A 363 -16.09 -44.54 35.94
N ARG A 364 -15.63 -44.74 37.18
CA ARG A 364 -15.82 -45.85 38.13
C ARG A 364 -15.28 -47.25 37.79
#